data_AF-A0A920HWZ1-F1
#
_entry.id   AF-A0A920HWZ1-F1
#
_cell.length_a   1.000
_cell.length_b   1.000
_cell.length_c   1.000
_cell.angle_alpha   90.00
_cell.angle_beta   90.00
_cell.angle_gamma   90.00
#
_symmetry.space_group_name_H-M   'P 1'
#
loop_
_entity.id
_entity.type
_entity.pdbx_description
1 polymer ?
#
loop_
_entity_poly.entity_id
_entity_poly.type
_entity_poly.pdbx_seq_one_letter_code
_entity_poly.pdbx_strand_id
1 'polypeptide(L)' 'MSLKDELIMEYRMVQRCVEIGDFFEGVRAMLVDKDRKPNWKPNNIQDVDETRVNLFFEDLGDLDLILTN' A
#
# COMPACT_ATOMS: atom_id res chain seq x y z
N MET A 1 16.72 8.06 7.94
CA MET A 1 16.87 6.88 7.07
C MET A 1 17.67 7.28 5.83
N SER A 2 18.35 6.33 5.21
CA SER A 2 19.01 6.53 3.92
C SER A 2 18.02 6.33 2.77
N LEU A 3 18.37 6.78 1.55
CA LEU A 3 17.56 6.48 0.35
C LEU A 3 17.33 4.98 0.16
N LYS A 4 18.34 4.15 0.46
CA LYS A 4 18.22 2.70 0.41
C LYS A 4 17.14 2.20 1.36
N ASP A 5 17.09 2.72 2.58
CA ASP A 5 16.09 2.33 3.58
C ASP A 5 14.68 2.77 3.15
N GLU A 6 14.53 3.99 2.61
CA GLU A 6 13.25 4.51 2.12
C GLU A 6 12.71 3.66 0.95
N LEU A 7 13.56 3.30 -0.02
CA LEU A 7 13.15 2.48 -1.17
C LEU A 7 12.69 1.07 -0.76
N ILE A 8 13.33 0.48 0.25
CA ILE A 8 12.91 -0.81 0.82
C ILE A 8 11.54 -0.67 1.48
N MET A 9 11.35 0.38 2.31
CA MET A 9 10.07 0.64 2.96
C MET A 9 8.95 0.90 1.95
N GLU A 10 9.16 1.77 0.97
CA GLU A 10 8.19 2.07 -0.08
C GLU A 10 7.82 0.82 -0.89
N TYR A 11 8.80 -0.04 -1.19
CA TYR A 11 8.54 -1.29 -1.87
C TYR A 11 7.57 -2.18 -1.08
N ARG A 12 7.78 -2.35 0.24
CA ARG A 12 6.87 -3.10 1.11
C ARG A 12 5.46 -2.53 1.09
N MET A 13 5.34 -1.21 1.21
CA MET A 13 4.05 -0.52 1.18
C MET A 13 3.33 -0.75 -0.15
N VAL A 14 4.02 -0.64 -1.28
CA VAL A 14 3.43 -0.85 -2.62
C VAL A 14 2.96 -2.28 -2.82
N GLN A 15 3.74 -3.29 -2.38
CA GLN A 15 3.29 -4.69 -2.46
C GLN A 15 1.98 -4.89 -1.68
N ARG A 16 1.89 -4.34 -0.45
CA ARG A 16 0.68 -4.46 0.38
C ARG A 16 -0.51 -3.64 -0.16
N CYS A 17 -0.26 -2.50 -0.81
CA CYS A 17 -1.30 -1.76 -1.54
C CYS A 17 -1.98 -2.60 -2.62
N VAL A 18 -1.22 -3.45 -3.31
CA VAL A 18 -1.73 -4.36 -4.34
C VAL A 18 -2.41 -5.59 -3.73
N GLU A 19 -1.87 -6.12 -2.63
CA GLU A 19 -2.38 -7.37 -2.02
C GLU A 19 -3.69 -7.18 -1.23
N ILE A 20 -3.75 -6.17 -0.35
CA ILE A 20 -4.83 -6.01 0.65
C ILE A 20 -5.47 -4.61 0.67
N GLY A 21 -4.91 -3.67 -0.09
CA GLY A 21 -5.35 -2.29 -0.15
C GLY A 21 -6.41 -2.02 -1.22
N ASP A 22 -6.90 -0.78 -1.25
CA ASP A 22 -7.90 -0.34 -2.21
C ASP A 22 -7.29 0.18 -3.53
N PHE A 23 -6.06 -0.21 -3.87
CA PHE A 23 -5.36 0.32 -5.04
C PHE A 23 -6.18 0.14 -6.32
N PHE A 24 -6.74 -1.06 -6.54
CA PHE A 24 -7.57 -1.35 -7.70
C PHE A 24 -8.86 -0.54 -7.72
N GLU A 25 -9.48 -0.28 -6.57
CA GLU A 25 -10.69 0.55 -6.48
C GLU A 25 -10.39 2.02 -6.82
N GLY A 26 -9.25 2.53 -6.37
CA GLY A 26 -8.78 3.86 -6.75
C GLY A 26 -8.55 3.97 -8.26
N VAL A 27 -7.88 2.97 -8.86
CA VAL A 27 -7.69 2.88 -10.31
C VAL A 27 -9.02 2.81 -11.04
N ARG A 28 -9.96 1.97 -10.58
CA ARG A 28 -11.29 1.85 -11.17
C ARG A 28 -12.01 3.19 -11.18
N ALA A 29 -12.15 3.83 -10.02
CA ALA A 29 -12.90 5.08 -9.85
C ALA A 29 -12.28 6.26 -10.62
N MET A 30 -10.96 6.30 -10.74
CA MET A 30 -10.25 7.45 -11.32
C MET A 30 -9.89 7.27 -12.80
N LEU A 31 -9.52 6.06 -13.23
CA LEU A 31 -8.91 5.81 -14.54
C LEU A 31 -9.78 4.94 -15.46
N VAL A 32 -10.52 3.97 -14.91
CA VAL A 32 -11.36 3.04 -15.70
C VAL A 32 -12.76 3.62 -15.89
N ASP A 33 -13.57 3.63 -14.84
CA ASP A 33 -14.97 4.07 -14.88
C ASP A 33 -15.06 5.60 -14.84
N LYS A 34 -14.05 6.25 -14.24
CA LYS A 34 -13.95 7.72 -14.11
C LYS A 34 -15.16 8.34 -13.42
N ASP A 35 -15.81 7.60 -12.54
CA ASP A 35 -16.96 8.05 -11.77
C ASP A 35 -16.58 8.99 -10.61
N ARG A 36 -15.30 9.02 -10.22
CA ARG A 36 -14.76 9.75 -9.06
C ARG A 36 -15.48 9.40 -7.74
N LYS A 37 -15.98 8.16 -7.62
CA LYS A 37 -16.71 7.64 -6.46
C LYS A 37 -16.08 6.34 -5.98
N PRO A 38 -14.86 6.40 -5.42
CA PRO A 38 -14.25 5.21 -4.86
C PRO A 38 -15.01 4.71 -3.62
N ASN A 39 -15.15 3.40 -3.49
CA ASN A 39 -15.73 2.73 -2.34
C ASN A 39 -14.63 2.14 -1.45
N TRP A 40 -14.02 2.99 -0.63
CA TRP A 40 -12.90 2.63 0.24
C TRP A 40 -13.28 1.66 1.35
N LYS A 41 -12.34 0.80 1.73
CA LYS A 41 -12.45 -0.18 2.81
C LYS A 41 -11.23 -0.13 3.73
N PRO A 42 -11.39 0.38 4.97
CA PRO A 42 -12.62 0.95 5.53
C PRO A 42 -12.99 2.32 4.92
N ASN A 43 -14.26 2.69 5.01
CA ASN A 43 -14.79 3.92 4.39
C ASN A 43 -14.69 5.16 5.31
N ASN A 44 -14.29 4.98 6.58
CA ASN A 44 -13.96 6.08 7.49
C ASN A 44 -12.56 5.89 8.04
N ILE A 45 -11.84 6.98 8.27
CA ILE A 45 -10.49 6.94 8.82
C ILE A 45 -10.45 6.39 10.25
N GLN A 46 -11.52 6.61 11.04
CA GLN A 46 -11.61 6.09 12.42
C GLN A 46 -11.67 4.55 12.49
N ASP A 47 -12.04 3.91 11.38
CA ASP A 47 -12.13 2.46 11.27
C ASP A 47 -10.79 1.84 10.79
N VAL A 48 -9.76 2.66 10.53
CA VAL A 48 -8.40 2.20 10.23
C VAL A 48 -7.65 2.01 11.55
N ASP A 49 -7.42 0.76 11.94
CA ASP A 49 -6.66 0.44 13.14
C ASP A 49 -5.14 0.38 12.88
N GLU A 50 -4.36 0.48 13.97
CA GLU A 50 -2.88 0.43 13.91
C GLU A 50 -2.35 -0.90 13.40
N THR A 51 -3.06 -2.02 13.60
CA THR A 51 -2.64 -3.32 13.10
C THR A 51 -2.64 -3.30 11.57
N ARG A 52 -3.72 -2.78 10.96
CA ARG A 52 -3.80 -2.61 9.51
C ARG A 52 -2.69 -1.72 8.98
N VAL A 53 -2.37 -0.62 9.66
CA VAL A 53 -1.30 0.30 9.24
C VAL A 53 0.06 -0.40 9.31
N ASN A 54 0.37 -1.07 10.41
CA ASN A 54 1.65 -1.72 10.62
C ASN A 54 1.95 -2.80 9.58
N LEU A 55 0.91 -3.51 9.08
CA LEU A 55 1.05 -4.48 7.99
C LEU A 55 1.72 -3.89 6.73
N PHE A 56 1.61 -2.58 6.45
CA PHE A 56 2.23 -1.98 5.26
C PHE A 56 3.75 -1.81 5.39
N PHE A 57 4.28 -1.87 6.62
CA PHE A 57 5.70 -1.65 6.92
C PHE A 57 6.44 -2.93 7.29
N GLU A 58 5.70 -4.02 7.52
CA GLU A 58 6.27 -5.33 7.82
C GLU A 58 7.22 -5.82 6.73
N ASP A 59 8.22 -6.56 7.17
CA ASP A 59 9.18 -7.22 6.30
C ASP A 59 8.49 -8.25 5.39
N LEU A 60 8.91 -8.32 4.11
CA LEU A 60 8.39 -9.28 3.15
C LEU A 60 9.18 -10.60 3.13
N GLY A 61 10.10 -10.80 4.06
CA GLY A 61 10.98 -11.95 4.11
C GLY A 61 11.86 -12.04 2.86
N ASP A 62 11.89 -13.23 2.26
CA ASP A 62 12.68 -13.50 1.05
C ASP A 62 12.23 -12.69 -0.18
N LEU A 63 11.07 -12.04 -0.12
CA LEU A 63 10.52 -11.22 -1.20
C LEU A 63 10.86 -9.73 -1.06
N ASP A 64 11.57 -9.33 -0.01
CA ASP A 64 11.89 -7.94 0.21
C ASP A 64 12.89 -7.38 -0.81
N LEU A 65 12.89 -6.05 -0.98
CA LEU A 65 13.75 -5.41 -1.97
C LEU A 65 15.23 -5.50 -1.58
N ILE A 66 16.02 -6.17 -2.42
CA ILE A 66 17.48 -6.25 -2.26
C ILE A 66 18.15 -5.31 -3.26
N LEU A 67 18.70 -4.20 -2.74
CA LEU A 67 19.52 -3.27 -3.53
C LEU A 67 20.98 -3.71 -3.51
N THR A 68 21.48 -4.12 -4.67
CA THR A 68 22.89 -4.45 -4.93
C THR A 68 23.68 -3.20 -5.33
N ASN A 69 24.99 -3.21 -5.08
CA ASN A 69 25.89 -2.10 -5.38
C ASN A 69 26.41 -2.13 -6.82
#